data_AF-X1IQK3-F1
#
_entry.id   AF-X1IQK3-F1
#
_cell.length_a   1.000
_cell.length_b   1.000
_cell.length_c   1.000
_cell.angle_alpha   90.00
_cell.angle_beta   90.00
_cell.angle_gamma   90.00
#
_symmetry.space_group_name_H-M   'P 1'
#
loop_
_entity.id
_entity.type
_entity.pdbx_description
1 polymer ?
#
loop_
_entity_poly.entity_id
_entity_poly.type
_entity_poly.pdbx_seq_one_letter_code
_entity_poly.pdbx_strand_id
1 'polypeptide(L)'
;FEAMQYPENLGTGRPLHPLFTREYYFIGLCYEKLGNKQRAEKYISKVKVETTGVPTVHSYYKALSLRKLGEGNEAERLLNEMKLKSESLIEHSRRMKPQYYLWASMACDALGEKIRAREYLRKAAEIDPSYRWAALFASEIKLLE
;
A
#
# COMPACT_ATOMS: atom_id res chain seq x y z
N PHE A 1 6.80 15.22 -11.68
CA PHE A 1 6.90 14.50 -10.39
C PHE A 1 8.32 13.94 -10.28
N GLU A 2 9.22 14.69 -9.65
CA GLU A 2 10.62 14.27 -9.45
C GLU A 2 10.72 12.94 -8.70
N ALA A 3 9.78 12.66 -7.79
CA ALA A 3 9.68 11.39 -7.07
C ALA A 3 9.55 10.13 -7.96
N MET A 4 9.17 10.28 -9.24
CA MET A 4 9.08 9.17 -10.19
C MET A 4 10.27 9.10 -11.16
N GLN A 5 11.23 10.03 -11.05
CA GLN A 5 12.44 9.98 -11.86
C GLN A 5 13.42 8.98 -11.27
N TYR A 6 14.03 8.19 -12.15
CA TYR A 6 15.05 7.24 -11.76
C TYR A 6 16.40 7.98 -11.69
N PRO A 7 17.12 7.96 -10.56
CA PRO A 7 18.39 8.65 -10.44
C PRO A 7 19.42 8.10 -11.43
N GLU A 8 20.09 9.00 -12.16
CA GLU A 8 21.07 8.64 -13.19
C GLU A 8 22.34 7.99 -12.60
N ASN A 9 22.62 8.23 -11.32
CA ASN A 9 23.84 7.80 -10.64
C ASN A 9 23.76 6.40 -9.99
N LEU A 10 22.68 5.64 -10.21
CA LEU A 10 22.53 4.30 -9.62
C LEU A 10 23.34 3.21 -10.35
N GLY A 11 23.94 3.53 -11.50
CA GLY A 11 24.70 2.57 -12.32
C GLY A 11 23.82 1.48 -12.97
N THR A 12 22.51 1.54 -12.74
CA THR A 12 21.48 0.70 -13.33
C THR A 12 20.42 1.59 -13.97
N GLY A 13 19.80 1.13 -15.05
CA GLY A 13 18.72 1.85 -15.71
C GLY A 13 17.38 1.70 -14.95
N ARG A 14 16.39 2.51 -15.35
CA ARG A 14 15.02 2.38 -14.88
C ARG A 14 14.51 0.95 -15.11
N PRO A 15 13.82 0.32 -14.13
CA PRO A 15 13.16 -0.96 -14.34
C PRO A 15 12.22 -0.92 -15.54
N LEU A 16 12.09 -2.04 -16.26
CA LEU A 16 11.22 -2.15 -17.44
C LEU A 16 9.76 -1.82 -17.12
N HIS A 17 9.28 -2.23 -15.94
CA HIS A 17 7.92 -2.02 -15.45
C HIS A 17 7.93 -1.50 -14.00
N PRO A 18 8.17 -0.20 -13.77
CA PRO A 18 8.15 0.38 -12.44
C PRO A 18 6.70 0.58 -11.96
N LEU A 19 6.41 0.15 -10.74
CA LEU A 19 5.09 0.29 -10.13
C LEU A 19 5.02 1.60 -9.33
N PHE A 20 4.02 2.43 -9.61
CA PHE A 20 3.81 3.71 -8.92
C PHE A 20 2.44 3.82 -8.24
N THR A 21 1.92 2.69 -7.73
CA THR A 21 0.56 2.63 -7.18
C THR A 21 0.37 3.60 -6.01
N ARG A 22 1.37 3.73 -5.14
CA ARG A 22 1.37 4.65 -3.99
C ARG A 22 1.36 6.09 -4.46
N GLU A 23 2.27 6.42 -5.37
CA GLU A 23 2.45 7.78 -5.88
C GLU A 23 1.20 8.25 -6.63
N TYR A 24 0.65 7.42 -7.51
CA TYR A 24 -0.58 7.72 -8.22
C TYR A 24 -1.77 7.91 -7.27
N TYR A 25 -1.89 7.09 -6.22
CA TYR A 25 -2.93 7.25 -5.20
C TYR A 25 -2.81 8.60 -4.49
N PHE A 26 -1.63 8.96 -4.00
CA PHE A 26 -1.43 10.25 -3.31
C PHE A 26 -1.58 11.46 -4.25
N ILE A 27 -1.12 11.37 -5.50
CA ILE A 27 -1.38 12.42 -6.50
C ILE A 27 -2.89 12.59 -6.72
N GLY A 28 -3.62 11.48 -6.80
CA GLY A 28 -5.07 11.46 -6.86
C GLY A 28 -5.70 12.22 -5.69
N LEU A 29 -5.32 11.85 -4.45
CA LEU A 29 -5.76 12.52 -3.22
C LEU A 29 -5.49 14.02 -3.24
N CYS A 30 -4.29 14.44 -3.65
CA CYS A 30 -3.94 15.86 -3.74
C CYS A 30 -4.88 16.59 -4.70
N TYR A 31 -5.14 16.04 -5.89
CA TYR A 31 -6.07 16.66 -6.84
C TYR A 31 -7.52 16.69 -6.33
N GLU A 32 -7.97 15.67 -5.59
CA GLU A 32 -9.29 15.70 -4.94
C GLU A 32 -9.39 16.85 -3.94
N LYS A 33 -8.37 17.01 -3.09
CA LYS A 33 -8.32 18.10 -2.10
C LYS A 33 -8.23 19.49 -2.72
N LEU A 34 -7.65 19.59 -3.92
CA LEU A 34 -7.65 20.82 -4.74
C LEU A 34 -8.94 21.03 -5.53
N GLY A 35 -9.94 20.15 -5.40
CA GLY A 35 -11.23 20.25 -6.11
C GLY A 35 -11.19 19.81 -7.58
N ASN A 36 -10.05 19.30 -8.07
CA ASN A 36 -9.90 18.87 -9.45
C ASN A 36 -10.23 17.38 -9.63
N LYS A 37 -11.53 17.08 -9.67
CA LYS A 37 -12.03 15.69 -9.76
C LYS A 37 -11.54 14.94 -11.00
N GLN A 38 -11.48 15.58 -12.17
CA GLN A 38 -11.03 14.95 -13.41
C GLN A 38 -9.58 14.48 -13.32
N ARG A 39 -8.68 15.30 -12.77
CA ARG A 39 -7.28 14.89 -12.58
C ARG A 39 -7.15 13.83 -11.50
N ALA A 40 -7.90 13.93 -10.41
CA ALA A 40 -7.91 12.91 -9.38
C ALA A 40 -8.25 11.52 -9.96
N GLU A 41 -9.38 11.43 -10.68
CA GLU A 41 -9.84 10.20 -11.30
C GLU A 41 -8.82 9.65 -12.31
N LYS A 42 -8.20 10.52 -13.11
CA LYS A 42 -7.12 10.15 -14.05
C LYS A 42 -5.93 9.48 -13.35
N TYR A 43 -5.52 9.92 -12.16
CA TYR A 43 -4.39 9.31 -11.45
C TYR A 43 -4.80 8.07 -10.67
N ILE A 44 -5.97 8.08 -10.03
CA ILE A 44 -6.50 6.92 -9.30
C ILE A 44 -6.74 5.74 -10.26
N SER A 45 -7.28 5.98 -11.46
CA SER A 45 -7.50 4.94 -12.47
C SER A 45 -6.22 4.29 -12.99
N LYS A 46 -5.07 4.98 -12.99
CA LYS A 46 -3.78 4.37 -13.37
C LYS A 46 -3.39 3.21 -12.46
N VAL A 47 -3.73 3.30 -11.17
CA VAL A 47 -3.44 2.24 -10.19
C VAL A 47 -4.13 0.93 -10.54
N LYS A 48 -5.34 1.00 -11.14
CA LYS A 48 -6.12 -0.18 -11.51
C LYS A 48 -5.40 -1.06 -12.54
N VAL A 49 -4.72 -0.42 -13.50
CA VAL A 49 -4.03 -1.07 -14.62
C VAL A 49 -2.74 -1.76 -14.18
N GLU A 50 -2.13 -1.30 -13.08
CA GLU A 50 -0.90 -1.89 -12.57
C GLU A 50 -1.15 -3.33 -12.09
N THR A 51 -0.32 -4.27 -12.58
CA THR A 51 -0.36 -5.67 -12.15
C THR A 51 0.58 -5.86 -10.98
N THR A 52 0.02 -6.30 -9.85
CA THR A 52 0.73 -6.41 -8.59
C THR A 52 0.52 -7.79 -8.00
N GLY A 53 1.57 -8.36 -7.39
CA GLY A 53 1.40 -9.52 -6.52
C GLY A 53 0.54 -9.19 -5.29
N VAL A 54 -0.06 -10.23 -4.69
CA VAL A 54 -0.80 -10.14 -3.43
C VAL A 54 -0.22 -11.20 -2.48
N PRO A 55 0.22 -10.83 -1.27
CA PRO A 55 0.14 -9.50 -0.63
C PRO A 55 1.34 -8.60 -0.96
N THR A 56 1.10 -7.31 -1.20
CA THR A 56 2.15 -6.28 -1.33
C THR A 56 1.67 -4.93 -0.80
N VAL A 57 2.59 -3.96 -0.65
CA VAL A 57 2.21 -2.55 -0.42
C VAL A 57 1.40 -2.01 -1.61
N HIS A 58 1.69 -2.47 -2.83
CA HIS A 58 0.98 -2.04 -4.02
C HIS A 58 -0.48 -2.49 -4.03
N SER A 59 -0.78 -3.71 -3.55
CA SER A 59 -2.15 -4.20 -3.44
C SER A 59 -3.01 -3.39 -2.47
N TYR A 60 -2.41 -2.84 -1.40
CA TYR A 60 -3.11 -1.93 -0.48
C TYR A 60 -3.57 -0.65 -1.17
N TYR A 61 -2.67 0.10 -1.82
CA TYR A 61 -3.06 1.33 -2.53
C TYR A 61 -3.98 1.06 -3.73
N LYS A 62 -3.86 -0.12 -4.35
CA LYS A 62 -4.81 -0.56 -5.38
C LYS A 62 -6.21 -0.72 -4.79
N ALA A 63 -6.36 -1.37 -3.64
CA ALA A 63 -7.65 -1.47 -2.97
C ALA A 63 -8.22 -0.10 -2.58
N LEU A 64 -7.40 0.80 -2.03
CA LEU A 64 -7.86 2.16 -1.69
C LEU A 64 -8.30 2.94 -2.93
N SER A 65 -7.59 2.77 -4.05
CA SER A 65 -7.96 3.38 -5.33
C SER A 65 -9.28 2.83 -5.86
N LEU A 66 -9.47 1.51 -5.80
CA LEU A 66 -10.72 0.86 -6.19
C LEU A 66 -11.92 1.38 -5.39
N ARG A 67 -11.78 1.53 -4.06
CA ARG A 67 -12.84 2.15 -3.22
C ARG A 67 -13.19 3.55 -3.71
N LYS A 68 -12.20 4.38 -4.05
CA LYS A 68 -12.42 5.74 -4.56
C LYS A 68 -13.09 5.78 -5.93
N LEU A 69 -12.89 4.77 -6.76
CA LEU A 69 -13.56 4.62 -8.06
C LEU A 69 -14.97 4.02 -7.93
N GLY A 70 -15.45 3.72 -6.71
CA GLY A 70 -16.75 3.10 -6.48
C GLY A 70 -16.74 1.57 -6.60
N GLU A 71 -15.59 0.95 -6.80
CA GLU A 71 -15.43 -0.52 -6.91
C GLU A 71 -15.21 -1.16 -5.53
N GLY A 72 -16.10 -0.85 -4.58
CA GLY A 72 -15.97 -1.25 -3.18
C GLY A 72 -15.86 -2.76 -2.98
N ASN A 73 -16.70 -3.55 -3.63
CA ASN A 73 -16.69 -5.02 -3.51
C ASN A 73 -15.35 -5.64 -3.91
N GLU A 74 -14.75 -5.14 -5.00
CA GLU A 74 -13.47 -5.62 -5.48
C GLU A 74 -12.32 -5.20 -4.55
N ALA A 75 -12.40 -3.99 -3.99
CA ALA A 75 -11.46 -3.55 -2.98
C ALA A 75 -11.52 -4.41 -1.71
N GLU A 76 -12.72 -4.70 -1.20
CA GLU A 76 -12.89 -5.57 -0.03
C GLU A 76 -12.35 -6.98 -0.29
N ARG A 77 -12.61 -7.54 -1.48
CA ARG A 77 -12.08 -8.84 -1.88
C ARG A 77 -10.56 -8.86 -1.87
N LEU A 78 -9.93 -7.84 -2.47
CA LEU A 78 -8.47 -7.70 -2.53
C LEU A 78 -7.85 -7.54 -1.14
N LEU A 79 -8.48 -6.77 -0.25
CA LEU A 79 -8.00 -6.57 1.12
C LEU A 79 -8.13 -7.84 1.96
N ASN A 80 -9.25 -8.57 1.84
CA ASN A 80 -9.41 -9.85 2.51
C ASN A 80 -8.40 -10.89 2.01
N GLU A 81 -8.15 -10.95 0.71
CA GLU A 81 -7.10 -11.81 0.14
C GLU A 81 -5.71 -11.44 0.66
N MET A 82 -5.39 -10.13 0.70
CA MET A 82 -4.14 -9.61 1.24
C MET A 82 -3.95 -10.00 2.71
N LYS A 83 -5.01 -9.84 3.53
CA LYS A 83 -5.03 -10.25 4.94
C LYS A 83 -4.76 -11.75 5.09
N LEU A 84 -5.58 -12.60 4.47
CA LEU A 84 -5.46 -14.06 4.58
C LEU A 84 -4.08 -14.56 4.16
N LYS A 85 -3.54 -14.08 3.05
CA LYS A 85 -2.20 -14.47 2.60
C LYS A 85 -1.12 -13.98 3.54
N SER A 86 -1.21 -12.75 4.05
CA SER A 86 -0.23 -12.22 5.00
C SER A 86 -0.23 -12.99 6.33
N GLU A 87 -1.39 -13.38 6.84
CA GLU A 87 -1.53 -14.18 8.05
C GLU A 87 -1.01 -15.60 7.85
N SER A 88 -1.34 -16.22 6.72
CA SER A 88 -0.77 -17.52 6.33
C SER A 88 0.76 -17.49 6.24
N LEU A 89 1.34 -16.42 5.67
CA LEU A 89 2.79 -16.22 5.63
C LEU A 89 3.40 -16.04 7.03
N ILE A 90 2.69 -15.42 7.97
CA ILE A 90 3.13 -15.29 9.36
C ILE A 90 3.15 -16.67 10.03
N GLU A 91 2.08 -17.45 9.89
CA GLU A 91 1.93 -18.76 10.53
C GLU A 91 2.94 -19.80 10.02
N HIS A 92 3.15 -19.85 8.70
CA HIS A 92 3.93 -20.93 8.07
C HIS A 92 5.41 -20.56 7.86
N SER A 93 5.79 -19.30 8.11
CA SER A 93 7.19 -18.89 7.93
C SER A 93 8.06 -19.31 9.12
N ARG A 94 9.14 -20.04 8.83
CA ARG A 94 10.17 -20.41 9.81
C ARG A 94 10.85 -19.21 10.47
N ARG A 95 10.87 -18.05 9.79
CA ARG A 95 11.47 -16.82 10.30
C ARG A 95 10.44 -15.70 10.27
N MET A 96 10.34 -14.97 11.37
CA MET A 96 9.53 -13.75 11.41
C MET A 96 10.12 -12.73 10.44
N LYS A 97 9.29 -12.20 9.55
CA LYS A 97 9.69 -11.12 8.64
C LYS A 97 8.79 -9.91 8.87
N PRO A 98 9.36 -8.70 9.09
CA PRO A 98 8.58 -7.51 9.42
C PRO A 98 7.59 -7.15 8.31
N GLN A 99 7.94 -7.48 7.05
CA GLN A 99 7.10 -7.26 5.87
C GLN A 99 5.74 -7.98 5.93
N TYR A 100 5.65 -9.19 6.49
CA TYR A 100 4.39 -9.94 6.53
C TYR A 100 3.41 -9.30 7.52
N TYR A 101 3.93 -8.92 8.69
CA TYR A 101 3.19 -8.16 9.69
C TYR A 101 2.76 -6.78 9.17
N LEU A 102 3.61 -6.11 8.38
CA LEU A 102 3.21 -4.85 7.74
C LEU A 102 2.04 -5.05 6.78
N TRP A 103 2.07 -6.07 5.91
CA TRP A 103 0.97 -6.32 4.98
C TRP A 103 -0.33 -6.69 5.71
N ALA A 104 -0.23 -7.49 6.77
CA ALA A 104 -1.39 -7.80 7.62
C ALA A 104 -1.95 -6.53 8.27
N SER A 105 -1.08 -5.67 8.79
CA SER A 105 -1.45 -4.38 9.37
C SER A 105 -2.17 -3.48 8.36
N MET A 106 -1.61 -3.31 7.16
CA MET A 106 -2.20 -2.53 6.07
C MET A 106 -3.59 -3.03 5.69
N ALA A 107 -3.76 -4.35 5.55
CA ALA A 107 -5.05 -4.93 5.21
C ALA A 107 -6.08 -4.74 6.33
N CYS A 108 -5.72 -5.06 7.58
CA CYS A 108 -6.60 -4.85 8.74
C CYS A 108 -6.98 -3.38 8.92
N ASP A 109 -6.06 -2.45 8.71
CA ASP A 109 -6.33 -1.01 8.81
C ASP A 109 -7.39 -0.56 7.81
N ALA A 110 -7.22 -0.94 6.54
CA ALA A 110 -8.20 -0.64 5.50
C ALA A 110 -9.54 -1.32 5.73
N LEU A 111 -9.57 -2.53 6.30
CA LEU A 111 -10.81 -3.23 6.66
C LEU A 111 -11.51 -2.66 7.91
N GLY A 112 -10.89 -1.68 8.59
CA GLY A 112 -11.44 -1.08 9.81
C GLY A 112 -11.11 -1.84 11.10
N GLU A 113 -10.30 -2.90 11.04
CA GLU A 113 -9.83 -3.69 12.18
C GLU A 113 -8.67 -2.99 12.92
N LYS A 114 -8.91 -1.77 13.41
CA LYS A 114 -7.87 -0.85 13.93
C LYS A 114 -7.05 -1.40 15.11
N ILE A 115 -7.61 -2.30 15.92
CA ILE A 115 -6.87 -2.94 17.02
C ILE A 115 -5.81 -3.88 16.46
N ARG A 116 -6.23 -4.83 15.62
CA ARG A 116 -5.34 -5.81 14.99
C ARG A 116 -4.29 -5.15 14.11
N ALA A 117 -4.68 -4.10 13.38
CA ALA A 117 -3.77 -3.31 12.57
C ALA A 117 -2.61 -2.74 13.39
N ARG A 118 -2.89 -2.18 14.57
CA ARG A 118 -1.87 -1.63 15.48
C ARG A 118 -0.97 -2.71 16.07
N GLU A 119 -1.53 -3.88 16.41
CA GLU A 119 -0.76 -5.01 16.92
C GLU A 119 0.25 -5.51 15.90
N TYR A 120 -0.19 -5.73 14.65
CA TYR A 120 0.68 -6.16 13.57
C TYR A 120 1.75 -5.12 13.23
N LEU A 121 1.39 -3.82 13.22
CA LEU A 121 2.37 -2.75 12.97
C LEU A 121 3.45 -2.71 14.06
N ARG A 122 3.04 -2.85 15.33
CA ARG A 122 3.98 -2.94 16.45
C ARG A 122 4.90 -4.14 16.30
N LYS A 123 4.35 -5.32 15.95
CA LYS A 123 5.15 -6.52 15.71
C LYS A 123 6.17 -6.33 14.58
N ALA A 124 5.79 -5.67 13.48
CA ALA A 124 6.73 -5.35 12.41
C ALA A 124 7.91 -4.49 12.91
N ALA A 125 7.63 -3.48 13.74
CA ALA A 125 8.65 -2.61 14.33
C ALA A 125 9.50 -3.31 15.41
N GLU A 126 8.93 -4.26 16.16
CA GLU A 126 9.67 -5.09 17.14
C GLU A 126 10.69 -6.01 16.45
N ILE A 127 10.32 -6.59 15.31
CA ILE A 127 11.19 -7.50 14.55
C ILE A 127 12.36 -6.73 13.93
N ASP A 128 12.09 -5.58 13.33
CA ASP A 128 13.10 -4.72 12.73
C ASP A 128 12.70 -3.25 12.86
N PRO A 129 13.24 -2.53 13.86
CA PRO A 129 13.00 -1.10 14.03
C PRO A 129 13.50 -0.24 12.86
N SER A 130 14.44 -0.75 12.06
CA SER A 130 14.99 -0.05 10.90
C SER A 130 14.16 -0.25 9.62
N TYR A 131 13.11 -1.08 9.69
CA TYR A 131 12.23 -1.37 8.56
C TYR A 131 11.41 -0.14 8.16
N ARG A 132 11.97 0.64 7.23
CA ARG A 132 11.45 1.96 6.81
C ARG A 132 9.98 1.94 6.39
N TRP A 133 9.51 0.85 5.79
CA TRP A 133 8.12 0.74 5.36
C TRP A 133 7.13 0.75 6.52
N ALA A 134 7.48 0.18 7.69
CA ALA A 134 6.62 0.25 8.87
C ALA A 134 6.54 1.67 9.43
N ALA A 135 7.68 2.36 9.53
CA ALA A 135 7.73 3.76 9.95
C ALA A 135 6.98 4.68 8.99
N LEU A 136 7.16 4.49 7.68
CA LEU A 136 6.48 5.23 6.63
C LEU A 136 4.96 5.02 6.73
N PHE A 137 4.50 3.78 6.80
CA PHE A 137 3.07 3.49 6.90
C PHE A 137 2.43 4.07 8.17
N ALA A 138 3.14 4.02 9.31
CA ALA A 138 2.67 4.64 10.55
C ALA A 138 2.44 6.16 10.42
N SER A 139 3.25 6.84 9.59
CA SER A 139 3.07 8.25 9.29
C SER A 139 1.90 8.51 8.35
N GLU A 140 1.67 7.61 7.38
CA GLU A 140 0.61 7.75 6.39
C GLU A 140 -0.78 7.50 6.93
N ILE A 141 -0.96 6.53 7.85
CA ILE A 141 -2.27 6.28 8.46
C ILE A 141 -2.82 7.58 9.07
N LYS A 142 -1.96 8.35 9.75
CA LYS A 142 -2.33 9.65 10.34
C LYS A 142 -2.70 10.72 9.30
N LEU A 143 -2.24 10.59 8.06
CA LEU A 143 -2.57 11.51 6.96
C LEU A 143 -3.87 11.09 6.23
N LEU A 144 -4.25 9.82 6.32
CA LEU A 144 -5.43 9.26 5.68
C LEU A 144 -6.68 9.30 6.57
N GLU A 145 -6.50 9.51 7.89
CA GLU A 145 -7.54 9.86 8.87
C GLU A 145 -8.01 11.32 8.72
#